data_AF-A0A7X0UD68-F1
#
_entry.id   AF-A0A7X0UD68-F1
#
_cell.length_a   1.000
_cell.length_b   1.000
_cell.length_c   1.000
_cell.angle_alpha   90.00
_cell.angle_beta   90.00
_cell.angle_gamma   90.00
#
_symmetry.space_group_name_H-M   'P 1'
#
loop_
_entity.id
_entity.type
_entity.pdbx_description
1 polymer ?
#
loop_
_entity_poly.entity_id
_entity_poly.type
_entity_poly.pdbx_seq_one_letter_code
_entity_poly.pdbx_strand_id
1 'polypeptide(L)' 'MEQLQQMARNSLARGHWRVALRRILMARATGGALATDMDEALEHYLPMVSVEEMWRMQDSASQWMLMTRGISIGFNC' A
#
# COMPACT_ATOMS: atom_id res chain seq x y z
N MET A 1 2.35 -0.27 -12.43
CA MET A 1 3.26 -0.46 -11.26
C MET A 1 3.98 0.82 -10.91
N GLU A 2 4.66 1.46 -11.88
CA GLU A 2 5.43 2.69 -11.65
C GLU A 2 4.60 3.85 -11.07
N GLN A 3 3.33 3.99 -11.44
CA GLN A 3 2.48 5.07 -10.92
C GLN A 3 2.27 5.01 -9.40
N LEU A 4 2.01 3.82 -8.83
CA LEU A 4 1.82 3.67 -7.38
C LEU A 4 3.10 3.95 -6.60
N GLN A 5 4.24 3.46 -7.10
CA GLN A 5 5.54 3.72 -6.49
C GLN A 5 5.89 5.21 -6.56
N GLN A 6 5.60 5.88 -7.68
CA GLN A 6 5.80 7.33 -7.81
C GLN A 6 4.89 8.11 -6.84
N MET A 7 3.63 7.70 -6.69
CA MET A 7 2.73 8.29 -5.70
C MET A 7 3.20 8.05 -4.26
N ALA A 8 3.78 6.88 -3.96
CA ALA A 8 4.37 6.59 -2.65
C ALA A 8 5.56 7.53 -2.38
N ARG A 9 6.49 7.67 -3.33
CA ARG A 9 7.62 8.63 -3.25
C ARG A 9 7.15 10.05 -3.01
N ASN A 10 6.15 10.52 -3.75
CA ASN A 10 5.59 11.87 -3.58
C ASN A 10 4.97 12.06 -2.18
N SER A 11 4.37 11.00 -1.61
CA SER A 11 3.87 11.03 -0.23
C SER A 11 5.00 11.07 0.80
N LEU A 12 6.07 10.28 0.62
CA LEU A 12 7.25 10.30 1.49
C LEU A 12 7.92 11.68 1.47
N ALA A 13 8.10 12.27 0.29
CA ALA A 13 8.69 13.60 0.12
C ALA A 13 7.89 14.70 0.84
N ARG A 14 6.59 14.48 1.08
CA ARG A 14 5.70 15.39 1.83
C ARG A 14 5.59 15.04 3.32
N GLY A 15 6.32 14.04 3.81
CA GLY A 15 6.24 13.54 5.18
C GLY A 15 5.00 12.70 5.49
N HIS A 16 4.18 12.36 4.48
CA HIS A 16 2.96 11.57 4.64
C HIS A 16 3.26 10.06 4.61
N TRP A 17 4.12 9.60 5.53
CA TRP A 17 4.65 8.24 5.51
C TRP A 17 3.57 7.15 5.64
N ARG A 18 2.49 7.37 6.40
CA ARG A 18 1.36 6.42 6.51
C ARG A 18 0.62 6.23 5.18
N VAL A 19 0.47 7.32 4.41
CA VAL A 19 -0.15 7.28 3.09
C VAL A 19 0.77 6.60 2.09
N ALA A 20 2.08 6.88 2.17
CA ALA A 20 3.07 6.18 1.36
C ALA A 20 3.07 4.67 1.65
N LEU A 21 3.06 4.27 2.91
CA LEU A 21 3.04 2.87 3.34
C LEU A 21 1.85 2.11 2.75
N ARG A 22 0.64 2.68 2.82
CA ARG A 22 -0.55 2.09 2.19
C ARG A 22 -0.39 1.92 0.67
N ARG A 23 0.23 2.89 -0.01
CA ARG A 23 0.49 2.81 -1.47
C ARG A 23 1.55 1.76 -1.81
N ILE A 24 2.57 1.60 -0.97
CA ILE A 24 3.57 0.53 -1.09
C ILE A 24 2.90 -0.84 -0.93
N LEU A 25 2.02 -1.00 0.06
CA LEU A 25 1.24 -2.22 0.25
C LEU A 25 0.32 -2.51 -0.95
N MET A 26 -0.33 -1.49 -1.52
CA MET A 26 -1.10 -1.64 -2.77
C MET A 26 -0.21 -2.09 -3.94
N ALA A 27 0.97 -1.50 -4.08
CA ALA A 27 1.94 -1.88 -5.12
C ALA A 27 2.51 -3.30 -4.91
N ARG A 28 2.58 -3.78 -3.66
CA ARG A 28 2.96 -5.17 -3.37
C ARG A 28 1.82 -6.14 -3.69
N ALA A 29 0.59 -5.78 -3.35
CA ALA A 29 -0.59 -6.62 -3.57
C ALA A 29 -0.83 -6.92 -5.07
N THR A 30 -0.45 -6.03 -5.97
CA THR A 30 -0.54 -6.26 -7.42
C THR A 30 0.42 -7.34 -7.94
N GLY A 31 1.38 -7.81 -7.12
CA GLY A 31 2.30 -8.91 -7.43
C GLY A 31 3.52 -8.53 -8.25
N GLY A 32 3.75 -7.23 -8.48
CA GLY A 32 4.98 -6.75 -9.14
C GLY A 32 6.10 -6.53 -8.13
N ALA A 33 7.35 -6.62 -8.60
CA ALA A 33 8.51 -6.28 -7.80
C ALA A 33 8.44 -4.81 -7.34
N LEU A 34 8.70 -4.58 -6.05
CA LEU A 34 8.90 -3.24 -5.52
C LEU A 34 10.30 -2.75 -5.90
N ALA A 35 10.44 -1.45 -6.07
CA ALA A 35 11.76 -0.85 -6.15
C ALA A 35 12.41 -0.88 -4.76
N THR A 36 13.74 -1.00 -4.71
CA THR A 36 14.51 -1.13 -3.46
C THR A 36 14.18 -0.04 -2.44
N ASP A 37 14.01 1.20 -2.89
CA ASP A 37 13.64 2.33 -2.01
C ASP A 37 12.27 2.16 -1.35
N MET A 38 11.35 1.44 -1.98
CA MET A 38 10.03 1.12 -1.42
C MET A 38 10.09 -0.03 -0.42
N ASP A 39 10.95 -1.03 -0.64
CA ASP A 39 11.19 -2.10 0.33
C ASP A 39 11.88 -1.54 1.59
N GLU A 40 12.88 -0.67 1.44
CA GLU A 40 13.52 0.02 2.57
C GLU A 40 12.52 0.88 3.36
N ALA A 41 11.65 1.63 2.66
CA ALA A 41 10.59 2.40 3.31
C ALA A 41 9.60 1.50 4.05
N LEU A 42 9.27 0.33 3.49
CA LEU A 42 8.43 -0.66 4.16
C LEU A 42 9.11 -1.12 5.47
N GLU A 43 10.36 -1.58 5.41
CA GLU A 43 11.10 -2.05 6.59
C GLU A 43 11.24 -0.97 7.68
N HIS A 44 11.41 0.29 7.28
CA HIS A 44 11.55 1.39 8.21
C HIS A 44 10.22 1.75 8.93
N TYR A 45 9.11 1.81 8.19
CA TYR A 45 7.83 2.28 8.75
C TYR A 45 6.93 1.16 9.29
N LEU A 46 7.10 -0.08 8.84
CA LEU A 46 6.29 -1.22 9.29
C LEU A 46 6.30 -1.40 10.83
N PRO A 47 7.44 -1.27 11.55
CA PRO A 47 7.47 -1.41 13.00
C PRO A 47 6.78 -0.26 13.76
N MET A 48 6.54 0.88 13.10
CA MET A 48 5.94 2.07 13.72
C MET A 48 4.41 2.03 13.72
N VAL A 49 3.81 1.01 13.10
CA VAL A 49 2.37 0.84 12.95
C VAL A 49 1.92 -0.32 13.83
N SER A 50 0.83 -0.13 14.58
CA SER A 50 0.28 -1.24 15.36
C SER A 50 -0.20 -2.37 14.43
N VAL A 51 -0.28 -3.58 14.96
CA VAL A 51 -0.77 -4.74 14.21
C VAL A 51 -2.17 -4.45 13.63
N GLU A 52 -3.08 -3.89 14.42
CA GLU A 52 -4.44 -3.55 13.97
C GLU A 52 -4.45 -2.54 12.81
N GLU A 53 -3.66 -1.47 12.90
CA GLU A 53 -3.55 -0.49 11.83
C GLU A 53 -2.96 -1.10 10.56
N MET A 54 -1.97 -2.00 10.71
CA MET A 54 -1.41 -2.74 9.58
C MET A 54 -2.46 -3.60 8.89
N TRP A 55 -3.27 -4.35 9.65
CA TRP A 55 -4.38 -5.14 9.12
C TRP A 55 -5.37 -4.26 8.33
N ARG A 56 -5.78 -3.11 8.88
CA ARG A 56 -6.67 -2.18 8.18
C ARG A 56 -6.04 -1.63 6.90
N MET A 57 -4.74 -1.34 6.89
CA MET A 57 -4.04 -0.88 5.69
C MET A 57 -3.95 -1.95 4.60
N GLN A 58 -3.67 -3.20 4.98
CA GLN A 58 -3.61 -4.34 4.06
C GLN A 58 -4.99 -4.72 3.50
N ASP A 59 -6.02 -4.72 4.34
CA ASP A 59 -7.40 -4.93 3.92
C ASP A 59 -7.81 -3.87 2.89
N SER A 60 -7.54 -2.61 3.20
CA SER A 60 -7.85 -1.51 2.30
C SER A 60 -7.05 -1.55 0.98
N ALA A 61 -5.81 -2.02 1.02
CA ALA A 61 -5.02 -2.24 -0.19
C ALA A 61 -5.59 -3.38 -1.05
N SER A 62 -6.04 -4.46 -0.41
CA SER A 62 -6.68 -5.62 -1.06
C SER A 62 -8.01 -5.23 -1.71
N GLN A 63 -8.86 -4.47 -1.00
CA GLN A 63 -10.11 -3.96 -1.56
C GLN A 63 -9.89 -3.07 -2.79
N TRP A 64 -8.90 -2.18 -2.74
CA TRP A 64 -8.55 -1.36 -3.90
C TRP A 64 -8.10 -2.21 -5.09
N MET A 65 -7.30 -3.25 -4.85
CA MET A 65 -6.84 -4.16 -5.88
C MET A 65 -8.00 -4.92 -6.54
N LEU A 66 -8.98 -5.37 -5.74
CA LEU A 66 -10.19 -6.05 -6.22
C LEU A 66 -11.02 -5.13 -7.12
N MET A 67 -11.27 -3.88 -6.68
CA MET A 67 -11.96 -2.87 -7.49
C MET A 67 -11.21 -2.59 -8.80
N THR A 68 -9.88 -2.47 -8.74
CA THR A 68 -9.04 -2.17 -9.92
C THR A 68 -9.00 -3.33 -10.92
N ARG A 69 -9.14 -4.57 -10.47
CA ARG A 69 -9.21 -5.76 -11.32
C ARG A 69 -10.62 -6.05 -11.87
N GLY A 70 -11.60 -5.20 -11.58
CA GLY A 70 -13.00 -5.43 -11.96
C GLY A 70 -13.65 -6.61 -11.23
N ILE A 71 -13.02 -7.11 -10.16
CA ILE A 71 -13.59 -8.15 -9.30
C ILE A 71 -14.45 -7.42 -8.27
N SER A 72 -15.70 -7.14 -8.63
CA SER A 72 -16.70 -6.65 -7.70
C SER A 72 -17.03 -7.75 -6.69
N ILE A 73 -16.39 -7.74 -5.53
CA ILE A 73 -16.91 -8.48 -4.39
C ILE A 73 -18.03 -7.64 -3.81
N GLY A 74 -19.27 -8.01 -4.13
CA GLY A 74 -20.42 -7.49 -3.41
C GLY A 74 -20.30 -7.90 -1.95
N PHE A 75 -19.85 -6.98 -1.09
CA PHE A 75 -20.02 -7.14 0.34
C PHE A 75 -21.50 -6.94 0.63
N ASN A 76 -22.20 -8.05 0.82
CA ASN A 76 -23.53 -8.04 1.41
C ASN A 76 -23.35 -7.64 2.89
N CYS A 77 -23.99 -6.54 3.26
CA CYS A 77 -24.02 -5.97 4.60
C CYS A 77 -24.64 -6.94 5.61
#